data_AF-A0A7J7QNX9-F1
#
_entry.id   AF-A0A7J7QNX9-F1
#
_cell.length_a   1.000
_cell.length_b   1.000
_cell.length_c   1.000
_cell.angle_alpha   90.00
_cell.angle_beta   90.00
_cell.angle_gamma   90.00
#
_symmetry.space_group_name_H-M   'P 1'
#
loop_
_entity.id
_entity.type
_entity.pdbx_description
1 polymer ?
#
loop_
_entity_poly.entity_id
_entity_poly.type
_entity_poly.pdbx_seq_one_letter_code
_entity_poly.pdbx_strand_id
1 'polypeptide(L)'
;MMLHLPLATWGHCKSAASSMAGHTQLRHFRVAVVAMAKPWRPDMNDVDRLSKGDGAKRRGTGNYNIPHRLNSDERPVYEAAKKKGYLQVRGTGYRKGAGGRKGNPLPNVYRQWCDAKATACIVIEQDMSGASRDVVVVDLAPLRANHLSAAVELCRRLAAAAGARQVTLQERPLDAVPFNVLPVDLPTSPQQMLYPDSAGAAAAAAPTPEQLQSAELAVLQQADLVRQLKASGVGNSSPNVQQHVQELLKLKADLQQLAEAAAQQDGSSSISSTVHADVQARSEAASEPDGEDAGAGSSSSKSRRQQALDEDHPFATSAIWQLPVLPLFFEADRTTAKGLAKTLHTELAAAAVAATR
;
A
#
# COMPACT_ATOMS: atom_id res chain seq x y z
N MET A 1 23.27 -68.82 -8.19
CA MET A 1 23.80 -67.67 -7.42
C MET A 1 22.68 -66.64 -7.32
N MET A 2 21.96 -66.65 -6.20
CA MET A 2 20.90 -65.68 -5.89
C MET A 2 21.55 -64.43 -5.29
N LEU A 3 21.38 -63.27 -5.94
CA LEU A 3 21.78 -61.98 -5.39
C LEU A 3 20.59 -61.40 -4.61
N HIS A 4 20.74 -61.35 -3.28
CA HIS A 4 19.89 -60.58 -2.37
C HIS A 4 20.33 -59.11 -2.41
N LEU A 5 19.39 -58.20 -2.66
CA LEU A 5 19.55 -56.76 -2.42
C LEU A 5 18.66 -56.36 -1.24
N PRO A 6 19.16 -55.60 -0.26
CA PRO A 6 18.36 -55.17 0.88
C PRO A 6 17.50 -53.93 0.55
N LEU A 7 16.24 -53.96 0.99
CA LEU A 7 15.33 -52.83 1.03
C LEU A 7 15.83 -51.77 2.02
N ALA A 8 16.06 -50.55 1.52
CA ALA A 8 16.33 -49.37 2.35
C ALA A 8 15.02 -48.80 2.90
N THR A 9 14.87 -48.83 4.23
CA THR A 9 13.76 -48.21 4.97
C THR A 9 13.85 -46.69 4.93
N TRP A 10 12.79 -46.03 4.48
CA TRP A 10 12.64 -44.57 4.49
C TRP A 10 12.39 -44.07 5.92
N GLY A 11 13.35 -43.28 6.44
CA GLY A 11 13.23 -42.59 7.72
C GLY A 11 12.21 -41.44 7.65
N HIS A 12 11.25 -41.47 8.56
CA HIS A 12 10.27 -40.40 8.77
C HIS A 12 10.98 -39.13 9.25
N CYS A 13 11.02 -38.10 8.40
CA CYS A 13 11.43 -36.75 8.80
C CYS A 13 10.30 -36.09 9.62
N LYS A 14 10.51 -35.96 10.93
CA LYS A 14 9.65 -35.17 11.82
C LYS A 14 9.81 -33.69 11.47
N SER A 15 8.74 -33.09 10.96
CA SER A 15 8.65 -31.64 10.70
C SER A 15 8.57 -30.89 12.03
N ALA A 16 9.63 -30.18 12.40
CA ALA A 16 9.64 -29.26 13.53
C ALA A 16 9.11 -27.90 13.09
N ALA A 17 7.85 -27.61 13.39
CA ALA A 17 7.29 -26.27 13.30
C ALA A 17 7.92 -25.40 14.41
N SER A 18 9.04 -24.76 14.10
CA SER A 18 9.67 -23.80 15.00
C SER A 18 8.94 -22.46 14.90
N SER A 19 8.11 -22.18 15.91
CA SER A 19 7.46 -20.89 16.13
C SER A 19 8.52 -19.83 16.43
N MET A 20 8.92 -19.08 15.41
CA MET A 20 9.72 -17.85 15.57
C MET A 20 8.78 -16.66 15.69
N ALA A 21 8.22 -16.47 16.89
CA ALA A 21 7.63 -15.20 17.28
C ALA A 21 8.76 -14.17 17.53
N GLY A 22 9.38 -13.70 16.44
CA GLY A 22 10.34 -12.61 16.48
C GLY A 22 9.61 -11.29 16.74
N HIS A 23 9.64 -10.81 17.98
CA HIS A 23 9.29 -9.43 18.32
C HIS A 23 10.21 -8.49 17.54
N THR A 24 9.72 -8.01 16.40
CA THR A 24 10.40 -6.98 15.61
C THR A 24 10.14 -5.66 16.31
N GLN A 25 11.07 -5.26 17.17
CA GLN A 25 11.03 -3.98 17.87
C GLN A 25 11.11 -2.86 16.80
N LEU A 26 9.95 -2.34 16.38
CA LEU A 26 9.82 -1.26 15.42
C LEU A 26 10.39 0.01 16.07
N ARG A 27 11.69 0.26 15.86
CA ARG A 27 12.32 1.55 16.17
C ARG A 27 11.56 2.60 15.36
N HIS A 28 10.80 3.44 16.06
CA HIS A 28 10.14 4.59 15.47
C HIS A 28 11.20 5.59 15.05
N PHE A 29 11.73 5.43 13.84
CA PHE A 29 12.58 6.45 13.24
C PHE A 29 11.69 7.66 12.99
N ARG A 30 11.98 8.80 13.65
CA ARG A 30 11.40 10.09 13.28
C ARG A 30 11.90 10.43 11.87
N VAL A 31 11.15 10.01 10.86
CA VAL A 31 11.40 10.38 9.47
C VAL A 31 10.88 11.80 9.31
N ALA A 32 11.78 12.79 9.33
CA ALA A 32 11.41 14.15 8.98
C ALA A 32 10.84 14.14 7.55
N VAL A 33 9.63 14.68 7.38
CA VAL A 33 9.05 14.90 6.06
C VAL A 33 9.97 15.86 5.32
N VAL A 34 10.68 15.35 4.31
CA VAL A 34 11.44 16.22 3.41
C VAL A 34 10.39 16.93 2.56
N ALA A 35 10.15 18.21 2.80
CA ALA A 35 9.26 19.01 1.97
C ALA A 35 9.89 19.18 0.56
N MET A 36 9.11 18.90 -0.48
CA MET A 36 9.58 18.89 -1.86
C MET A 36 8.75 19.83 -2.73
N ALA A 37 9.36 20.37 -3.79
CA ALA A 37 8.66 21.24 -4.74
C ALA A 37 7.47 20.51 -5.38
N LYS A 38 6.28 21.12 -5.32
CA LYS A 38 5.04 20.59 -5.87
C LYS A 38 5.00 20.76 -7.39
N PRO A 39 4.39 19.81 -8.13
CA PRO A 39 4.18 18.41 -7.77
C PRO A 39 5.48 17.61 -7.92
N TRP A 40 5.79 16.81 -6.91
CA TRP A 40 7.04 16.09 -6.82
C TRP A 40 6.93 14.70 -7.46
N ARG A 41 7.42 14.59 -8.70
CA ARG A 41 7.83 13.30 -9.28
C ARG A 41 9.34 13.30 -9.50
N PRO A 42 10.03 12.17 -9.24
CA PRO A 42 11.45 12.08 -9.52
C PRO A 42 11.69 12.13 -11.03
N ASP A 43 12.82 12.70 -11.43
CA ASP A 43 13.26 12.62 -12.82
C ASP A 43 13.78 11.21 -13.12
N MET A 44 13.53 10.69 -14.33
CA MET A 44 13.98 9.35 -14.73
C MET A 44 15.51 9.20 -14.63
N ASN A 45 16.29 10.25 -14.92
CA ASN A 45 17.74 10.18 -14.80
C ASN A 45 18.18 10.07 -13.34
N ASP A 46 17.47 10.72 -12.41
CA ASP A 46 17.75 10.59 -10.98
C ASP A 46 17.47 9.18 -10.48
N VAL A 47 16.40 8.54 -10.95
CA VAL A 47 16.10 7.14 -10.62
C VAL A 47 17.19 6.21 -11.17
N ASP A 48 17.61 6.40 -12.42
CA ASP A 48 18.67 5.57 -13.01
C ASP A 48 20.03 5.80 -12.32
N ARG A 49 20.34 7.03 -11.85
CA ARG A 49 21.53 7.30 -11.02
C ARG A 49 21.46 6.56 -9.68
N LEU A 50 20.35 6.67 -8.95
CA LEU A 50 20.13 5.96 -7.69
C LEU A 50 20.29 4.45 -7.86
N SER A 51 19.77 3.92 -8.97
CA SER A 51 19.88 2.49 -9.28
C SER A 51 21.34 2.02 -9.40
N LYS A 52 22.26 2.89 -9.82
CA LYS A 52 23.72 2.62 -9.93
C LYS A 52 24.47 2.82 -8.61
N GLY A 53 23.82 3.45 -7.64
CA GLY A 53 24.44 3.87 -6.38
C GLY A 53 24.97 5.30 -6.43
N ASP A 54 24.72 6.03 -7.52
CA ASP A 54 25.06 7.44 -7.63
C ASP A 54 24.00 8.29 -6.91
N GLY A 55 24.42 9.44 -6.36
CA GLY A 55 23.48 10.41 -5.81
C GLY A 55 22.55 10.98 -6.89
N ALA A 56 21.25 11.04 -6.60
CA ALA A 56 20.30 11.83 -7.38
C ALA A 56 20.66 13.32 -7.33
N LYS A 57 20.37 14.06 -8.41
CA LYS A 57 20.55 15.51 -8.46
C LYS A 57 19.52 16.22 -7.59
N ARG A 58 18.26 15.78 -7.64
CA ARG A 58 17.21 16.31 -6.78
C ARG A 58 17.29 15.66 -5.40
N ARG A 59 17.42 16.48 -4.36
CA ARG A 59 17.37 16.03 -2.96
C ARG A 59 16.04 15.32 -2.71
N GLY A 60 16.05 14.28 -1.86
CA GLY A 60 14.87 13.52 -1.43
C GLY A 60 14.36 12.48 -2.45
N THR A 61 14.95 12.41 -3.65
CA THR A 61 14.67 11.31 -4.59
C THR A 61 14.97 9.96 -3.97
N GLY A 62 16.15 9.78 -3.39
CA GLY A 62 16.52 8.56 -2.65
C GLY A 62 16.45 8.74 -1.15
N ASN A 63 16.36 7.62 -0.42
CA ASN A 63 16.56 7.58 1.03
C ASN A 63 17.70 6.61 1.37
N TYR A 64 18.53 6.96 2.35
CA TYR A 64 19.64 6.08 2.78
C TYR A 64 19.15 4.74 3.38
N ASN A 65 18.03 4.78 4.11
CA ASN A 65 17.42 3.64 4.79
C ASN A 65 16.63 2.73 3.84
N ILE A 66 16.37 3.19 2.61
CA ILE A 66 15.73 2.39 1.56
C ILE A 66 16.80 1.99 0.54
N PRO A 67 17.04 0.69 0.31
CA PRO A 67 18.03 0.27 -0.68
C PRO A 67 17.49 0.56 -2.09
N HIS A 68 18.30 1.21 -2.93
CA HIS A 68 17.99 1.47 -4.34
C HIS A 68 19.08 0.94 -5.30
N ARG A 69 20.29 0.67 -4.81
CA ARG A 69 21.43 0.26 -5.63
C ARG A 69 21.31 -1.20 -6.07
N LEU A 70 21.30 -1.41 -7.38
CA LEU A 70 21.28 -2.73 -8.02
C LEU A 70 22.71 -3.28 -8.19
N ASN A 71 22.83 -4.60 -8.12
CA ASN A 71 24.05 -5.34 -8.48
C ASN A 71 24.05 -5.70 -9.99
N SER A 72 25.06 -6.44 -10.42
CA SER A 72 25.19 -6.94 -11.79
C SER A 72 23.99 -7.76 -12.26
N ASP A 73 23.43 -8.59 -11.37
CA ASP A 73 22.42 -9.59 -11.73
C ASP A 73 21.02 -8.97 -11.82
N GLU A 74 20.73 -7.96 -11.00
CA GLU A 74 19.46 -7.25 -11.00
C GLU A 74 19.36 -6.21 -12.10
N ARG A 75 20.49 -5.66 -12.55
CA ARG A 75 20.53 -4.66 -13.62
C ARG A 75 19.80 -5.12 -14.90
N PRO A 76 20.11 -6.28 -15.49
CA PRO A 76 19.42 -6.74 -16.71
C PRO A 76 17.93 -6.97 -16.46
N VAL A 77 17.55 -7.43 -15.25
CA VAL A 77 16.14 -7.62 -14.87
C VAL A 77 15.39 -6.28 -14.82
N TYR A 78 16.00 -5.26 -14.22
CA TYR A 78 15.46 -3.89 -14.18
C TYR A 78 15.30 -3.29 -15.58
N GLU A 79 16.33 -3.38 -16.43
CA GLU A 79 16.26 -2.88 -17.81
C GLU A 79 15.21 -3.62 -18.65
N ALA A 80 15.07 -4.93 -18.46
CA ALA A 80 14.01 -5.70 -19.09
C ALA A 80 12.61 -5.29 -18.57
N ALA A 81 12.47 -5.01 -17.27
CA ALA A 81 11.21 -4.58 -16.66
C ALA A 81 10.74 -3.22 -17.21
N LYS A 82 11.67 -2.28 -17.42
CA LYS A 82 11.36 -0.98 -18.06
C LYS A 82 10.76 -1.14 -19.46
N LYS A 83 11.22 -2.14 -20.22
CA LYS A 83 10.72 -2.45 -21.58
C LYS A 83 9.41 -3.23 -21.56
N LYS A 84 9.27 -4.18 -20.63
CA LYS A 84 8.09 -5.06 -20.53
C LYS A 84 6.89 -4.38 -19.87
N GLY A 85 7.13 -3.39 -19.02
CA GLY A 85 6.09 -2.75 -18.22
C GLY A 85 5.72 -3.46 -16.92
N TYR A 86 6.43 -4.55 -16.59
CA TYR A 86 6.32 -5.24 -15.30
C TYR A 86 7.66 -5.86 -14.90
N LEU A 87 7.86 -6.03 -13.59
CA LEU A 87 9.05 -6.63 -12.99
C LEU A 87 8.81 -8.10 -12.66
N GLN A 88 9.83 -8.96 -12.82
CA GLN A 88 9.80 -10.35 -12.37
C GLN A 88 10.91 -10.55 -11.34
N VAL A 89 10.57 -11.04 -10.15
CA VAL A 89 11.53 -11.30 -9.07
C VAL A 89 11.37 -12.71 -8.52
N ARG A 90 12.48 -13.36 -8.17
CA ARG A 90 12.47 -14.65 -7.48
C ARG A 90 12.10 -14.45 -6.01
N GLY A 91 11.07 -15.14 -5.53
CA GLY A 91 10.45 -14.86 -4.23
C GLY A 91 9.99 -13.41 -4.14
N THR A 92 10.29 -12.74 -3.02
CA THR A 92 9.98 -11.31 -2.79
C THR A 92 11.04 -10.36 -3.36
N GLY A 93 12.15 -10.87 -3.92
CA GLY A 93 13.31 -10.07 -4.31
C GLY A 93 14.17 -9.58 -3.13
N TYR A 94 13.97 -10.13 -1.92
CA TYR A 94 14.71 -9.73 -0.72
C TYR A 94 16.15 -10.23 -0.69
N ARG A 95 17.08 -9.30 -0.43
CA ARG A 95 18.50 -9.58 -0.21
C ARG A 95 18.81 -9.77 1.28
N LYS A 96 19.40 -10.92 1.62
CA LYS A 96 19.82 -11.26 3.00
C LYS A 96 21.07 -10.51 3.49
N GLY A 97 21.83 -9.86 2.60
CA GLY A 97 22.92 -8.94 2.99
C GLY A 97 24.34 -9.48 2.88
N ALA A 98 24.58 -10.64 2.24
CA ALA A 98 25.94 -11.04 1.89
C ALA A 98 26.44 -10.17 0.71
N GLY A 99 27.20 -9.11 1.01
CA GLY A 99 27.83 -8.22 0.02
C GLY A 99 27.05 -6.96 -0.37
N GLY A 100 26.00 -6.56 0.37
CA GLY A 100 25.23 -5.35 0.06
C GLY A 100 24.23 -4.94 1.14
N ARG A 101 23.48 -3.86 0.90
CA ARG A 101 22.40 -3.42 1.78
C ARG A 101 21.25 -4.44 1.77
N LYS A 102 20.76 -4.81 2.96
CA LYS A 102 19.58 -5.68 3.13
C LYS A 102 18.32 -5.01 2.57
N GLY A 103 17.36 -5.81 2.10
CA GLY A 103 16.09 -5.34 1.57
C GLY A 103 15.88 -5.61 0.07
N ASN A 104 14.99 -4.85 -0.56
CA ASN A 104 14.42 -5.13 -1.88
C ASN A 104 14.78 -4.05 -2.91
N PRO A 105 16.07 -3.83 -3.25
CA PRO A 105 16.47 -2.70 -4.08
C PRO A 105 15.86 -2.72 -5.48
N LEU A 106 15.72 -3.91 -6.08
CA LEU A 106 15.14 -4.07 -7.41
C LEU A 106 13.66 -3.65 -7.46
N PRO A 107 12.76 -4.19 -6.62
CA PRO A 107 11.39 -3.67 -6.52
C PRO A 107 11.32 -2.18 -6.15
N ASN A 108 12.16 -1.69 -5.22
CA ASN A 108 12.12 -0.28 -4.78
C ASN A 108 12.43 0.68 -5.92
N VAL A 109 13.51 0.44 -6.66
CA VAL A 109 13.91 1.34 -7.76
C VAL A 109 12.95 1.21 -8.94
N TYR A 110 12.37 0.03 -9.16
CA TYR A 110 11.34 -0.16 -10.18
C TYR A 110 10.06 0.60 -9.83
N ARG A 111 9.58 0.51 -8.59
CA ARG A 111 8.45 1.31 -8.08
C ARG A 111 8.70 2.80 -8.27
N GLN A 112 9.93 3.25 -8.03
CA GLN A 112 10.32 4.65 -8.22
C GLN A 112 10.37 5.08 -9.69
N TRP A 113 10.80 4.18 -10.58
CA TRP A 113 10.74 4.42 -12.02
C TRP A 113 9.29 4.50 -12.52
N CYS A 114 8.40 3.64 -12.01
CA CYS A 114 6.96 3.69 -12.28
C CYS A 114 6.36 5.03 -11.83
N ASP A 115 6.75 5.55 -10.66
CA ASP A 115 6.32 6.86 -10.15
C ASP A 115 6.82 8.02 -11.03
N ALA A 116 8.07 7.96 -11.50
CA ALA A 116 8.60 8.93 -12.47
C ALA A 116 7.80 8.94 -13.78
N LYS A 117 7.26 7.78 -14.20
CA LYS A 117 6.45 7.62 -15.42
C LYS A 117 4.95 7.81 -15.22
N ALA A 118 4.48 8.00 -13.99
CA ALA A 118 3.05 8.01 -13.65
C ALA A 118 2.31 6.75 -14.13
N THR A 119 2.92 5.58 -13.93
CA THR A 119 2.34 4.28 -14.29
C THR A 119 2.27 3.37 -13.08
N ALA A 120 1.26 2.50 -12.98
CA ALA A 120 1.20 1.50 -11.91
C ALA A 120 2.48 0.65 -11.84
N CYS A 121 2.86 0.23 -10.63
CA CYS A 121 3.99 -0.67 -10.42
C CYS A 121 3.50 -2.11 -10.36
N ILE A 122 3.88 -2.92 -11.35
CA ILE A 122 3.47 -4.33 -11.45
C ILE A 122 4.67 -5.22 -11.23
N VAL A 123 4.61 -6.08 -10.21
CA VAL A 123 5.68 -7.01 -9.84
C VAL A 123 5.12 -8.42 -9.81
N ILE A 124 5.78 -9.35 -10.49
CA ILE A 124 5.50 -10.79 -10.40
C ILE A 124 6.53 -11.40 -9.45
N GLU A 125 6.05 -11.88 -8.32
CA GLU A 125 6.82 -12.72 -7.40
C GLU A 125 6.75 -14.17 -7.88
N GLN A 126 7.92 -14.68 -8.24
CA GLN A 126 8.08 -16.01 -8.75
C GLN A 126 8.22 -16.99 -7.59
N ASP A 127 7.35 -17.99 -7.53
CA ASP A 127 7.57 -19.09 -6.61
C ASP A 127 8.88 -19.80 -6.96
N MET A 128 9.65 -20.11 -5.92
CA MET A 128 10.91 -20.82 -6.00
C MET A 128 10.73 -22.34 -5.88
N SER A 129 9.64 -22.79 -5.25
CA SER A 129 9.40 -24.22 -5.04
C SER A 129 8.85 -24.92 -6.28
N GLY A 130 8.29 -24.15 -7.23
CA GLY A 130 7.59 -24.68 -8.41
C GLY A 130 6.27 -25.38 -8.07
N ALA A 131 5.90 -25.44 -6.78
CA ALA A 131 4.71 -26.09 -6.28
C ALA A 131 3.56 -25.11 -6.04
N SER A 132 3.85 -23.81 -5.89
CA SER A 132 2.84 -22.78 -5.67
C SER A 132 2.66 -21.87 -6.88
N ARG A 133 1.55 -21.12 -6.84
CA ARG A 133 1.20 -20.12 -7.85
C ARG A 133 2.03 -18.87 -7.64
N ASP A 134 2.27 -18.16 -8.74
CA ASP A 134 2.97 -16.89 -8.70
C ASP A 134 2.04 -15.77 -8.29
N VAL A 135 2.59 -14.76 -7.61
CA VAL A 135 1.80 -13.62 -7.15
C VAL A 135 2.11 -12.40 -7.99
N VAL A 136 1.09 -11.86 -8.64
CA VAL A 136 1.12 -10.55 -9.29
C VAL A 136 0.71 -9.50 -8.26
N VAL A 137 1.66 -8.64 -7.89
CA VAL A 137 1.46 -7.48 -7.03
C VAL A 137 1.29 -6.25 -7.91
N VAL A 138 0.15 -5.57 -7.80
CA VAL A 138 -0.13 -4.31 -8.49
C VAL A 138 -0.20 -3.20 -7.47
N ASP A 139 0.79 -2.31 -7.43
CA ASP A 139 0.77 -1.11 -6.60
C ASP A 139 0.33 0.10 -7.42
N LEU A 140 -0.76 0.72 -6.97
CA LEU A 140 -1.38 1.88 -7.63
C LEU A 140 -0.85 3.22 -7.10
N ALA A 141 -0.07 3.25 -6.01
CA ALA A 141 0.48 4.49 -5.46
C ALA A 141 1.26 5.36 -6.47
N PRO A 142 2.07 4.80 -7.41
CA PRO A 142 2.74 5.58 -8.46
C PRO A 142 1.83 6.39 -9.38
N LEU A 143 0.54 6.03 -9.49
CA LEU A 143 -0.42 6.83 -10.26
C LEU A 143 -0.66 8.19 -9.61
N ARG A 144 -0.56 8.28 -8.27
CA ARG A 144 -0.87 9.48 -7.48
C ARG A 144 -2.22 10.09 -7.88
N ALA A 145 -3.26 9.25 -7.91
CA ALA A 145 -4.63 9.68 -8.19
C ALA A 145 -5.43 9.80 -6.88
N ASN A 146 -6.34 10.78 -6.82
CA ASN A 146 -7.25 10.98 -5.69
C ASN A 146 -8.24 9.81 -5.54
N HIS A 147 -8.69 9.26 -6.67
CA HIS A 147 -9.65 8.15 -6.73
C HIS A 147 -9.09 7.00 -7.56
N LEU A 148 -9.04 5.81 -6.98
CA LEU A 148 -8.49 4.61 -7.61
C LEU A 148 -9.54 3.54 -7.91
N SER A 149 -10.82 3.78 -7.60
CA SER A 149 -11.91 2.79 -7.76
C SER A 149 -11.97 2.21 -9.18
N ALA A 150 -11.92 3.04 -10.22
CA ALA A 150 -11.92 2.60 -11.60
C ALA A 150 -10.68 1.74 -11.96
N ALA A 151 -9.50 2.11 -11.47
CA ALA A 151 -8.27 1.36 -11.69
C ALA A 151 -8.30 0.01 -10.96
N VAL A 152 -8.84 -0.03 -9.73
CA VAL A 152 -9.01 -1.25 -8.95
C VAL A 152 -9.99 -2.20 -9.63
N GLU A 153 -11.13 -1.69 -10.10
CA GLU A 153 -12.13 -2.50 -10.80
C GLU A 153 -11.60 -3.02 -12.13
N LEU A 154 -10.86 -2.20 -12.87
CA LEU A 154 -10.15 -2.64 -14.07
C LEU A 154 -9.19 -3.79 -13.75
N CYS A 155 -8.39 -3.70 -12.68
CA CYS A 155 -7.47 -4.77 -12.29
C CYS A 155 -8.21 -6.07 -11.98
N ARG A 156 -9.31 -6.00 -11.20
CA ARG A 156 -10.12 -7.16 -10.83
C ARG A 156 -10.75 -7.83 -12.04
N ARG A 157 -11.35 -7.04 -12.94
CA ARG A 157 -11.96 -7.55 -14.18
C ARG A 157 -10.93 -8.25 -15.06
N LEU A 158 -9.74 -7.66 -15.24
CA LEU A 158 -8.67 -8.26 -16.03
C LEU A 158 -8.11 -9.54 -15.38
N ALA A 159 -7.97 -9.56 -14.05
CA ALA A 159 -7.55 -10.74 -13.32
C ALA A 159 -8.56 -11.88 -13.44
N ALA A 160 -9.85 -11.60 -13.28
CA ALA A 160 -10.93 -12.57 -13.45
C ALA A 160 -10.97 -13.13 -14.88
N ALA A 161 -10.84 -12.26 -15.90
CA ALA A 161 -10.79 -12.67 -17.30
C ALA A 161 -9.57 -13.56 -17.62
N ALA A 162 -8.46 -13.36 -16.92
CA ALA A 162 -7.27 -14.21 -17.04
C ALA A 162 -7.34 -15.50 -16.20
N GLY A 163 -8.37 -15.69 -15.37
CA GLY A 163 -8.46 -16.83 -14.45
C GLY A 163 -7.52 -16.73 -13.24
N ALA A 164 -7.04 -15.53 -12.90
CA ALA A 164 -6.22 -15.30 -11.72
C ALA A 164 -7.08 -15.12 -10.46
N ARG A 165 -6.68 -15.73 -9.36
CA ARG A 165 -7.35 -15.65 -8.05
C ARG A 165 -6.96 -14.35 -7.36
N GLN A 166 -7.91 -13.49 -7.01
CA GLN A 166 -7.62 -12.34 -6.16
C GLN A 166 -7.29 -12.82 -4.74
N VAL A 167 -6.20 -12.30 -4.17
CA VAL A 167 -5.79 -12.56 -2.79
C VAL A 167 -6.15 -11.35 -1.92
N THR A 168 -6.79 -11.62 -0.79
CA THR A 168 -7.25 -10.58 0.13
C THR A 168 -6.12 -10.05 1.02
N LEU A 169 -6.32 -8.88 1.65
CA LEU A 169 -5.34 -8.35 2.61
C LEU A 169 -5.26 -9.18 3.89
N GLN A 170 -6.30 -9.95 4.21
CA GLN A 170 -6.31 -10.89 5.31
C GLN A 170 -5.40 -12.09 5.04
N GLU A 171 -5.44 -12.63 3.81
CA GLU A 171 -4.55 -13.70 3.37
C GLU A 171 -3.11 -13.21 3.17
N ARG A 172 -2.96 -11.98 2.65
CA ARG A 172 -1.66 -11.38 2.39
C ARG A 172 -1.60 -9.94 2.92
N PRO A 173 -1.01 -9.74 4.11
CA PRO A 173 -0.97 -8.42 4.74
C PRO A 173 -0.07 -7.42 4.00
N LEU A 174 -0.24 -6.13 4.31
CA LEU A 174 0.47 -5.02 3.66
C LEU A 174 1.99 -5.04 3.87
N ASP A 175 2.47 -5.65 4.94
CA ASP A 175 3.91 -5.83 5.21
C ASP A 175 4.54 -6.93 4.35
N ALA A 176 3.73 -7.76 3.69
CA ALA A 176 4.18 -8.80 2.77
C ALA A 176 4.39 -8.27 1.33
N VAL A 177 4.40 -6.97 1.08
CA VAL A 177 4.71 -6.39 -0.24
C VAL A 177 6.21 -6.44 -0.55
N PRO A 178 6.63 -6.53 -1.82
CA PRO A 178 8.04 -6.57 -2.19
C PRO A 178 8.74 -5.22 -2.08
N PHE A 179 8.17 -4.23 -1.40
CA PHE A 179 8.71 -2.86 -1.30
C PHE A 179 9.18 -2.54 0.12
N ASN A 180 10.28 -1.81 0.24
CA ASN A 180 10.64 -1.14 1.48
C ASN A 180 10.04 0.27 1.46
N VAL A 181 9.11 0.53 2.37
CA VAL A 181 8.48 1.84 2.55
C VAL A 181 8.74 2.36 3.96
N LEU A 182 8.81 3.68 4.08
CA LEU A 182 8.82 4.40 5.35
C LEU A 182 7.60 5.33 5.34
N PRO A 183 6.39 4.77 5.52
CA PRO A 183 5.18 5.54 5.42
C PRO A 183 5.22 6.69 6.41
N VAL A 184 4.87 7.88 5.90
CA VAL A 184 4.58 9.04 6.75
C VAL A 184 3.13 8.93 7.18
N ASP A 185 2.81 9.40 8.39
CA ASP A 185 1.42 9.52 8.83
C ASP A 185 0.67 10.44 7.86
N LEU A 186 -0.23 9.83 7.08
CA LEU A 186 -1.07 10.53 6.14
C LEU A 186 -2.46 10.74 6.73
N PRO A 187 -3.16 11.83 6.37
CA PRO A 187 -4.50 12.09 6.87
C PRO A 187 -5.53 11.05 6.40
N THR A 188 -5.25 10.33 5.30
CA THR A 188 -6.14 9.33 4.71
C THR A 188 -5.48 7.97 4.74
N SER A 189 -6.22 6.96 5.21
CA SER A 189 -5.72 5.59 5.24
C SER A 189 -5.60 5.00 3.82
N PRO A 190 -4.66 4.08 3.58
CA PRO A 190 -4.51 3.40 2.28
C PRO A 190 -5.79 2.69 1.80
N GLN A 191 -6.57 2.16 2.74
CA GLN A 191 -7.82 1.46 2.46
C GLN A 191 -8.91 2.42 1.96
N GLN A 192 -9.05 3.58 2.59
CA GLN A 192 -9.99 4.62 2.15
C GLN A 192 -9.67 5.09 0.71
N MET A 193 -8.41 5.09 0.31
CA MET A 193 -8.02 5.49 -1.05
C MET A 193 -8.32 4.45 -2.13
N LEU A 194 -8.11 3.17 -1.81
CA LEU A 194 -8.46 2.08 -2.72
C LEU A 194 -9.97 1.94 -2.87
N TYR A 195 -10.71 2.26 -1.81
CA TYR A 195 -12.13 2.02 -1.70
C TYR A 195 -12.84 3.19 -0.99
N PRO A 196 -12.98 4.34 -1.65
CA PRO A 196 -13.61 5.52 -1.06
C PRO A 196 -15.04 5.22 -0.60
N ASP A 197 -15.79 4.41 -1.36
CA ASP A 197 -17.16 4.04 -1.01
C ASP A 197 -17.23 3.02 0.14
N SER A 198 -16.16 2.25 0.36
CA SER A 198 -16.09 1.35 1.51
C SER A 198 -15.77 2.08 2.82
N ALA A 199 -15.28 3.33 2.74
CA ALA A 199 -15.13 4.16 3.93
C ALA A 199 -16.49 4.44 4.60
N GLY A 200 -17.58 4.43 3.82
CA GLY A 200 -18.95 4.48 4.35
C GLY A 200 -19.46 3.15 4.91
N ALA A 201 -18.86 2.02 4.55
CA ALA A 201 -19.26 0.68 5.02
C ALA A 201 -18.35 0.12 6.13
N ALA A 202 -17.13 0.65 6.27
CA ALA A 202 -16.12 0.27 7.26
C ALA A 202 -15.61 1.43 8.12
N ALA A 203 -16.22 2.62 8.03
CA ALA A 203 -16.55 3.29 9.28
C ALA A 203 -17.41 2.26 10.01
N ALA A 204 -16.87 1.66 11.09
CA ALA A 204 -17.74 0.97 12.05
C ALA A 204 -18.94 1.89 12.20
N ALA A 205 -20.12 1.44 11.77
CA ALA A 205 -21.33 2.23 11.85
C ALA A 205 -21.30 2.89 13.23
N ALA A 206 -21.50 4.22 13.25
CA ALA A 206 -21.44 5.02 14.46
C ALA A 206 -21.94 4.18 15.62
N PRO A 207 -21.16 4.01 16.71
CA PRO A 207 -21.56 3.10 17.76
C PRO A 207 -22.98 3.46 18.17
N THR A 208 -23.90 2.53 17.94
CA THR A 208 -25.32 2.83 18.08
C THR A 208 -25.59 3.17 19.54
N PRO A 209 -26.62 3.96 19.86
CA PRO A 209 -27.01 4.20 21.24
C PRO A 209 -27.17 2.89 22.04
N GLU A 210 -27.63 1.83 21.37
CA GLU A 210 -27.72 0.48 21.93
C GLU A 210 -26.35 -0.15 22.24
N GLN A 211 -25.35 0.03 21.36
CA GLN A 211 -23.99 -0.45 21.60
C GLN A 211 -23.34 0.24 22.79
N LEU A 212 -23.49 1.57 22.90
CA LEU A 212 -23.02 2.34 24.05
C LEU A 212 -23.69 1.88 25.35
N GLN A 213 -25.02 1.75 25.36
CA GLN A 213 -25.76 1.24 26.51
C GLN A 213 -25.33 -0.18 26.90
N SER A 214 -25.09 -1.07 25.92
CA SER A 214 -24.64 -2.43 26.20
C SER A 214 -23.25 -2.45 26.85
N ALA A 215 -22.35 -1.57 26.41
CA ALA A 215 -21.00 -1.45 26.95
C ALA A 215 -21.02 -0.86 28.37
N GLU A 216 -21.87 0.14 28.63
CA GLU A 216 -22.10 0.69 29.97
C GLU A 216 -22.62 -0.39 30.93
N LEU A 217 -23.59 -1.17 30.49
CA LEU A 217 -24.17 -2.26 31.28
C LEU A 217 -23.12 -3.34 31.58
N ALA A 218 -22.26 -3.70 30.62
CA ALA A 218 -21.17 -4.63 30.83
C ALA A 218 -20.15 -4.12 31.87
N VAL A 219 -19.79 -2.83 31.82
CA VAL A 219 -18.92 -2.20 32.83
C VAL A 219 -19.56 -2.27 34.22
N LEU A 220 -20.87 -1.99 34.33
CA LEU A 220 -21.59 -2.05 35.60
C LEU A 220 -21.63 -3.48 36.17
N GLN A 221 -21.98 -4.47 35.36
CA GLN A 221 -22.03 -5.88 35.76
C GLN A 221 -20.66 -6.36 36.26
N GLN A 222 -19.59 -6.04 35.53
CA GLN A 222 -18.24 -6.45 35.93
C GLN A 222 -17.79 -5.74 37.22
N ALA A 223 -18.16 -4.48 37.40
CA ALA A 223 -17.88 -3.76 38.64
C ALA A 223 -18.60 -4.38 39.85
N ASP A 224 -19.84 -4.86 39.67
CA ASP A 224 -20.59 -5.57 40.71
C ASP A 224 -19.93 -6.89 41.11
N LEU A 225 -19.43 -7.68 40.15
CA LEU A 225 -18.67 -8.90 40.44
C LEU A 225 -17.43 -8.60 41.29
N VAL A 226 -16.66 -7.56 40.93
CA VAL A 226 -15.50 -7.13 41.72
C VAL A 226 -15.92 -6.72 43.14
N ARG A 227 -17.05 -6.01 43.30
CA ARG A 227 -17.59 -5.63 44.63
C ARG A 227 -17.99 -6.85 45.45
N GLN A 228 -18.70 -7.80 44.86
CA GLN A 228 -19.16 -9.02 45.53
C GLN A 228 -17.97 -9.88 46.00
N LEU A 229 -16.95 -10.05 45.15
CA LEU A 229 -15.72 -10.75 45.53
C LEU A 229 -15.04 -10.08 46.72
N LYS A 230 -14.94 -8.76 46.75
CA LYS A 230 -14.37 -8.04 47.89
C LYS A 230 -15.24 -8.16 49.14
N ALA A 231 -16.57 -8.14 49.00
CA ALA A 231 -17.51 -8.31 50.11
C ALA A 231 -17.42 -9.71 50.75
N SER A 232 -17.06 -10.74 49.97
CA SER A 232 -16.77 -12.09 50.50
C SER A 232 -15.44 -12.20 51.28
N GLY A 233 -14.75 -11.08 51.53
CA GLY A 233 -13.49 -11.05 52.27
C GLY A 233 -12.25 -11.35 51.43
N VAL A 234 -12.38 -11.47 50.10
CA VAL A 234 -11.25 -11.71 49.21
C VAL A 234 -10.50 -10.39 48.98
N GLY A 235 -9.24 -10.33 49.42
CA GLY A 235 -8.40 -9.15 49.29
C GLY A 235 -7.98 -8.84 47.85
N ASN A 236 -7.53 -7.60 47.62
CA ASN A 236 -7.09 -7.11 46.30
C ASN A 236 -5.89 -7.88 45.72
N SER A 237 -5.14 -8.59 46.55
CA SER A 237 -3.99 -9.42 46.13
C SER A 237 -4.39 -10.80 45.63
N SER A 238 -5.67 -11.16 45.71
CA SER A 238 -6.17 -12.43 45.18
C SER A 238 -6.09 -12.42 43.64
N PRO A 239 -5.53 -13.48 43.01
CA PRO A 239 -5.49 -13.61 41.56
C PRO A 239 -6.86 -13.46 40.89
N ASN A 240 -7.91 -13.94 41.56
CA ASN A 240 -9.28 -13.87 41.07
C ASN A 240 -9.78 -12.40 41.01
N VAL A 241 -9.56 -11.63 42.07
CA VAL A 241 -9.91 -10.20 42.09
C VAL A 241 -9.09 -9.42 41.06
N GLN A 242 -7.80 -9.75 40.90
CA GLN A 242 -6.94 -9.10 39.91
C GLN A 242 -7.41 -9.33 38.47
N GLN A 243 -7.82 -10.56 38.14
CA GLN A 243 -8.36 -10.90 36.83
C GLN A 243 -9.63 -10.10 36.51
N HIS A 244 -10.60 -10.06 37.42
CA HIS A 244 -11.84 -9.30 37.19
C HIS A 244 -11.60 -7.79 37.11
N VAL A 245 -10.62 -7.26 37.86
CA VAL A 245 -10.23 -5.85 37.77
C VAL A 245 -9.57 -5.54 36.42
N GLN A 246 -8.71 -6.42 35.89
CA GLN A 246 -8.11 -6.24 34.56
C GLN A 246 -9.18 -6.23 33.46
N GLU A 247 -10.16 -7.13 33.54
CA GLU A 247 -11.29 -7.16 32.62
C GLU A 247 -12.15 -5.89 32.72
N LEU A 248 -12.42 -5.41 33.93
CA LEU A 248 -13.14 -4.14 34.13
C LEU A 248 -12.39 -2.95 33.51
N LEU A 249 -11.07 -2.90 33.62
CA LEU A 249 -10.25 -1.84 33.01
C LEU A 249 -10.32 -1.90 31.48
N LYS A 250 -10.32 -3.11 30.91
CA LYS A 250 -10.50 -3.30 29.47
C LYS A 250 -11.87 -2.79 29.02
N LEU A 251 -12.95 -3.22 29.67
CA LEU A 251 -14.32 -2.78 29.32
C LEU A 251 -14.49 -1.26 29.43
N LYS A 252 -13.85 -0.62 30.41
CA LYS A 252 -13.86 0.85 30.53
C LYS A 252 -13.12 1.54 29.38
N ALA A 253 -11.99 0.99 28.94
CA ALA A 253 -11.26 1.52 27.79
C ALA A 253 -12.07 1.36 26.50
N ASP A 254 -12.73 0.22 26.31
CA ASP A 254 -13.59 -0.04 25.15
C ASP A 254 -14.80 0.93 25.14
N LEU A 255 -15.45 1.15 26.30
CA LEU A 255 -16.54 2.13 26.43
C LEU A 255 -16.07 3.56 26.10
N GLN A 256 -14.90 3.95 26.56
CA GLN A 256 -14.33 5.27 26.27
C GLN A 256 -14.09 5.45 24.77
N GLN A 257 -13.53 4.44 24.08
CA GLN A 257 -13.31 4.49 22.64
C GLN A 257 -14.62 4.61 21.86
N LEU A 258 -15.67 3.89 22.28
CA LEU A 258 -17.00 4.00 21.67
C LEU A 258 -17.61 5.41 21.87
N ALA A 259 -17.47 5.99 23.06
CA ALA A 259 -17.96 7.34 23.35
C ALA A 259 -17.21 8.42 22.54
N GLU A 260 -15.88 8.31 22.42
CA GLU A 260 -15.07 9.22 21.59
C GLU A 260 -15.43 9.12 20.11
N ALA A 261 -15.67 7.90 19.60
CA ALA A 261 -16.11 7.67 18.23
C ALA A 261 -17.51 8.26 17.95
N ALA A 262 -18.43 8.20 18.92
CA ALA A 262 -19.75 8.84 18.82
C ALA A 262 -19.63 10.37 18.77
N ALA A 263 -18.83 10.97 19.66
CA ALA A 263 -18.67 12.42 19.76
C ALA A 263 -18.05 13.05 18.50
N GLN A 264 -17.18 12.33 17.79
CA GLN A 264 -16.57 12.80 16.55
C GLN A 264 -17.56 12.97 15.39
N GLN A 265 -18.74 12.34 15.46
CA GLN A 265 -19.77 12.47 14.42
C GLN A 265 -20.63 13.72 14.58
N ASP A 266 -21.06 14.05 15.80
CA ASP A 266 -21.90 15.23 16.06
C ASP A 266 -21.18 16.55 15.71
N GLY A 267 -19.85 16.57 15.83
CA GLY A 267 -19.03 17.74 15.47
C GLY A 267 -18.88 17.96 13.97
N SER A 268 -19.02 16.91 13.14
CA SER A 268 -18.78 17.01 11.69
C SER A 268 -20.00 17.52 10.91
N SER A 269 -21.21 17.41 11.45
CA SER A 269 -22.44 17.79 10.76
C SER A 269 -22.73 19.30 10.74
N SER A 270 -22.04 20.14 11.54
CA SER A 270 -22.38 21.57 11.66
C SER A 270 -21.71 22.52 10.65
N ILE A 271 -20.77 22.04 9.81
CA ILE A 271 -19.97 22.91 8.93
C ILE A 271 -20.50 22.94 7.47
N SER A 272 -21.45 22.07 7.10
CA SER A 272 -21.82 21.88 5.68
C SER A 272 -22.97 22.74 5.14
N SER A 273 -23.53 23.70 5.89
CA SER A 273 -24.76 24.39 5.50
C SER A 273 -24.64 25.86 5.03
N THR A 274 -23.45 26.41 4.77
CA THR A 274 -23.31 27.87 4.53
C THR A 274 -22.62 28.30 3.24
N VAL A 275 -22.41 27.42 2.24
CA VAL A 275 -21.78 27.84 0.98
C VAL A 275 -22.45 27.24 -0.26
N HIS A 276 -23.68 27.68 -0.57
CA HIS A 276 -24.21 27.60 -1.93
C HIS A 276 -25.29 28.66 -2.15
N ALA A 277 -24.85 29.90 -2.33
CA ALA A 277 -25.66 30.97 -2.91
C ALA A 277 -24.73 32.08 -3.44
N ASP A 278 -23.94 31.81 -4.47
CA ASP A 278 -23.67 32.82 -5.51
C ASP A 278 -22.91 32.20 -6.70
N VAL A 279 -22.92 32.91 -7.82
CA VAL A 279 -22.25 32.63 -9.10
C VAL A 279 -23.08 31.82 -10.11
N GLN A 280 -24.13 32.48 -10.60
CA GLN A 280 -24.68 32.23 -11.93
C GLN A 280 -24.91 33.57 -12.65
N ALA A 281 -23.84 34.17 -13.19
CA ALA A 281 -23.92 35.20 -14.22
C ALA A 281 -22.53 35.51 -14.80
N ARG A 282 -22.25 35.04 -16.03
CA ARG A 282 -21.72 35.87 -17.13
C ARG A 282 -21.46 35.04 -18.38
N SER A 283 -22.29 35.32 -19.37
CA SER A 283 -22.18 35.00 -20.78
C SER A 283 -21.19 35.92 -21.51
N GLU A 284 -20.57 35.35 -22.55
CA GLU A 284 -20.31 35.91 -23.89
C GLU A 284 -19.55 37.24 -24.06
N ALA A 285 -18.41 37.18 -24.76
CA ALA A 285 -18.11 37.98 -25.96
C ALA A 285 -16.77 37.54 -26.62
N ALA A 286 -16.83 37.34 -27.96
CA ALA A 286 -15.91 37.74 -29.05
C ALA A 286 -14.36 37.65 -28.84
N SER A 287 -13.48 37.31 -29.79
CA SER A 287 -13.48 37.28 -31.28
C SER A 287 -12.10 36.76 -31.74
N GLU A 288 -12.03 36.12 -32.91
CA GLU A 288 -10.78 35.87 -33.68
C GLU A 288 -10.24 37.19 -34.30
N PRO A 289 -8.95 37.27 -34.72
CA PRO A 289 -8.59 36.77 -36.06
C PRO A 289 -7.16 36.20 -36.22
N ASP A 290 -7.00 35.66 -37.44
CA ASP A 290 -5.88 35.03 -38.14
C ASP A 290 -4.46 35.59 -37.93
N GLY A 291 -3.50 34.67 -38.00
CA GLY A 291 -2.08 34.94 -38.14
C GLY A 291 -1.33 33.70 -38.66
N GLU A 292 -1.20 33.61 -39.98
CA GLU A 292 -0.30 32.70 -40.68
C GLU A 292 1.17 33.02 -40.32
N ASP A 293 1.93 32.03 -39.85
CA ASP A 293 3.38 32.04 -40.06
C ASP A 293 3.94 30.62 -40.18
N ALA A 294 4.72 30.43 -41.24
CA ALA A 294 5.28 29.17 -41.69
C ALA A 294 6.65 28.94 -41.04
N GLY A 295 6.71 28.04 -40.07
CA GLY A 295 7.95 27.61 -39.41
C GLY A 295 8.10 26.11 -39.39
N ALA A 296 8.65 25.52 -40.46
CA ALA A 296 9.03 24.12 -40.51
C ALA A 296 10.25 23.86 -39.61
N GLY A 297 9.99 23.44 -38.38
CA GLY A 297 10.98 22.99 -37.40
C GLY A 297 10.46 21.79 -36.62
N SER A 298 10.40 20.62 -37.27
CA SER A 298 9.98 19.36 -36.65
C SER A 298 11.00 18.91 -35.59
N SER A 299 10.76 19.37 -34.36
CA SER A 299 11.33 18.83 -33.13
C SER A 299 10.19 18.56 -32.16
N SER A 300 9.30 17.63 -32.53
CA SER A 300 8.20 17.16 -31.66
C SER A 300 8.71 16.23 -30.56
N SER A 301 9.66 16.72 -29.78
CA SER A 301 10.07 16.12 -28.51
C SER A 301 9.62 17.05 -27.38
N LYS A 302 8.36 17.54 -27.46
CA LYS A 302 7.69 18.15 -26.32
C LYS A 302 7.54 17.05 -25.28
N SER A 303 8.53 16.99 -24.39
CA SER A 303 8.51 16.35 -23.09
C SER A 303 7.06 16.24 -22.64
N ARG A 304 6.55 15.00 -22.61
CA ARG A 304 5.23 14.63 -22.09
C ARG A 304 5.15 15.30 -20.73
N ARG A 305 4.54 16.49 -20.68
CA ARG A 305 4.51 17.41 -19.55
C ARG A 305 4.14 16.56 -18.35
N GLN A 306 5.09 16.36 -17.43
CA GLN A 306 4.84 15.60 -16.21
C GLN A 306 3.55 16.19 -15.63
N GLN A 307 2.49 15.38 -15.60
CA GLN A 307 1.17 15.84 -15.17
C GLN A 307 1.35 16.50 -13.82
N ALA A 308 1.11 17.81 -13.79
CA ALA A 308 1.21 18.53 -12.57
C ALA A 308 0.03 18.06 -11.71
N LEU A 309 0.31 17.33 -10.63
CA LEU A 309 -0.71 17.03 -9.63
C LEU A 309 -1.20 18.34 -9.04
N ASP A 310 -2.48 18.40 -8.70
CA ASP A 310 -3.04 19.51 -7.94
C ASP A 310 -2.20 19.75 -6.69
N GLU A 311 -1.98 21.03 -6.35
CA GLU A 311 -1.13 21.38 -5.22
C GLU A 311 -1.67 20.84 -3.88
N ASP A 312 -2.96 20.59 -3.82
CA ASP A 312 -3.68 20.06 -2.65
C ASP A 312 -3.73 18.53 -2.63
N HIS A 313 -3.18 17.85 -3.64
CA HIS A 313 -3.14 16.39 -3.64
C HIS A 313 -2.28 15.91 -2.45
N PRO A 314 -2.78 15.00 -1.58
CA PRO A 314 -2.10 14.61 -0.34
C PRO A 314 -0.71 14.00 -0.58
N PHE A 315 -0.50 13.49 -1.80
CA PHE A 315 0.77 12.91 -2.24
C PHE A 315 1.64 13.84 -3.09
N ALA A 316 1.24 15.07 -3.37
CA ALA A 316 1.99 15.93 -4.29
C ALA A 316 3.42 16.24 -3.82
N THR A 317 3.68 16.25 -2.51
CA THR A 317 4.98 16.64 -1.94
C THR A 317 5.84 15.46 -1.49
N SER A 318 5.26 14.28 -1.37
CA SER A 318 5.92 13.14 -0.72
C SER A 318 6.65 12.28 -1.72
N ALA A 319 7.79 11.73 -1.30
CA ALA A 319 8.49 10.79 -2.12
C ALA A 319 7.80 9.44 -2.18
N ILE A 320 7.94 8.69 -3.28
CA ILE A 320 7.24 7.41 -3.44
C ILE A 320 7.53 6.42 -2.30
N TRP A 321 8.75 6.44 -1.73
CA TRP A 321 9.14 5.60 -0.59
C TRP A 321 8.50 6.04 0.75
N GLN A 322 7.90 7.24 0.79
CA GLN A 322 7.06 7.74 1.89
C GLN A 322 5.57 7.48 1.65
N LEU A 323 5.17 7.24 0.40
CA LEU A 323 3.79 6.94 0.07
C LEU A 323 3.44 5.50 0.49
N PRO A 324 2.25 5.30 1.07
CA PRO A 324 1.78 3.98 1.41
C PRO A 324 1.70 3.14 0.14
N VAL A 325 1.87 1.83 0.29
CA VAL A 325 1.61 0.91 -0.80
C VAL A 325 0.10 0.77 -0.93
N LEU A 326 -0.39 0.75 -2.16
CA LEU A 326 -1.80 0.51 -2.49
C LEU A 326 -1.88 -0.79 -3.31
N PRO A 327 -1.58 -1.95 -2.69
CA PRO A 327 -1.40 -3.19 -3.41
C PRO A 327 -2.72 -3.89 -3.71
N LEU A 328 -2.80 -4.50 -4.89
CA LEU A 328 -3.71 -5.59 -5.23
C LEU A 328 -2.88 -6.84 -5.49
N PHE A 329 -3.35 -8.00 -5.02
CA PHE A 329 -2.66 -9.26 -5.13
C PHE A 329 -3.47 -10.25 -5.96
N PHE A 330 -2.82 -10.90 -6.92
CA PHE A 330 -3.43 -11.94 -7.75
C PHE A 330 -2.53 -13.16 -7.86
N GLU A 331 -3.06 -14.35 -7.65
CA GLU A 331 -2.37 -15.63 -7.79
C GLU A 331 -2.74 -16.33 -9.08
N ALA A 332 -1.75 -16.75 -9.85
CA ALA A 332 -1.96 -17.54 -11.06
C ALA A 332 -0.75 -18.43 -11.37
N ASP A 333 -0.88 -19.36 -12.32
CA ASP A 333 0.29 -20.04 -12.87
C ASP A 333 1.21 -19.05 -13.62
N ARG A 334 2.45 -19.48 -13.87
CA ARG A 334 3.51 -18.66 -14.49
C ARG A 334 3.10 -17.99 -15.79
N THR A 335 2.37 -18.71 -16.65
CA THR A 335 1.98 -18.23 -17.97
C THR A 335 0.89 -17.18 -17.82
N THR A 336 -0.13 -17.51 -17.03
CA THR A 336 -1.25 -16.60 -16.72
C THR A 336 -0.77 -15.33 -16.01
N ALA A 337 0.11 -15.43 -15.02
CA ALA A 337 0.65 -14.28 -14.30
C ALA A 337 1.40 -13.30 -15.23
N LYS A 338 2.19 -13.82 -16.18
CA LYS A 338 2.89 -12.99 -17.18
C LYS A 338 1.91 -12.34 -18.17
N GLY A 339 0.91 -13.10 -18.62
CA GLY A 339 -0.15 -12.59 -19.49
C GLY A 339 -0.93 -11.46 -18.82
N LEU A 340 -1.39 -11.70 -17.59
CA LEU A 340 -2.10 -10.74 -16.76
C LEU A 340 -1.27 -9.46 -16.53
N ALA A 341 0.00 -9.59 -16.11
CA ALA A 341 0.86 -8.43 -15.87
C ALA A 341 1.06 -7.56 -17.12
N LYS A 342 1.18 -8.18 -18.29
CA LYS A 342 1.28 -7.46 -19.57
C LYS A 342 -0.01 -6.71 -19.88
N THR A 343 -1.16 -7.37 -19.76
CA THR A 343 -2.47 -6.75 -20.00
C THR A 343 -2.74 -5.60 -19.02
N LEU A 344 -2.48 -5.81 -17.72
CA LEU A 344 -2.60 -4.76 -16.70
C LEU A 344 -1.77 -3.53 -17.04
N HIS A 345 -0.50 -3.72 -17.45
CA HIS A 345 0.36 -2.60 -17.83
C HIS A 345 -0.24 -1.77 -18.98
N THR A 346 -0.69 -2.43 -20.04
CA THR A 346 -1.26 -1.77 -21.23
C THR A 346 -2.58 -1.06 -20.88
N GLU A 347 -3.50 -1.75 -20.22
CA GLU A 347 -4.84 -1.23 -19.94
C GLU A 347 -4.82 -0.11 -18.87
N LEU A 348 -4.01 -0.23 -17.81
CA LEU A 348 -3.88 0.83 -16.81
C LEU A 348 -3.20 2.08 -17.39
N ALA A 349 -2.24 1.91 -18.31
CA ALA A 349 -1.63 3.04 -19.00
C ALA A 349 -2.64 3.76 -19.90
N ALA A 350 -3.53 3.01 -20.59
CA ALA A 350 -4.60 3.59 -21.40
C ALA A 350 -5.64 4.33 -20.53
N ALA A 351 -6.07 3.71 -19.42
CA ALA A 351 -7.02 4.30 -18.49
C ALA A 351 -6.48 5.57 -17.82
N ALA A 352 -5.20 5.59 -17.44
CA ALA A 352 -4.56 6.78 -16.88
C ALA A 352 -4.57 7.96 -17.86
N VAL A 353 -4.32 7.71 -19.15
CA VAL A 353 -4.40 8.74 -20.20
C VAL A 353 -5.84 9.24 -20.39
N ALA A 354 -6.83 8.36 -20.31
CA ALA A 354 -8.24 8.72 -20.43
C ALA A 354 -8.71 9.60 -19.25
N ALA A 355 -8.28 9.28 -18.02
CA ALA A 355 -8.64 10.04 -16.82
C ALA A 355 -8.05 11.46 -16.77
N THR A 356 -7.10 11.79 -17.66
CA THR A 356 -6.50 13.13 -17.72
C THR A 356 -7.00 14.01 -18.86
N ARG A 357 -7.91 13.50 -19.70
CA ARG A 357 -8.53 14.25 -20.80
C ARG A 357 -9.90 14.74 -20.40
#